data_AF-A0A368ZRG8-F1
#
_entry.id   AF-A0A368ZRG8-F1
#
_cell.length_a   1.000
_cell.length_b   1.000
_cell.length_c   1.000
_cell.angle_alpha   90.00
_cell.angle_beta   90.00
_cell.angle_gamma   90.00
#
_symmetry.space_group_name_H-M   'P 1'
#
loop_
_entity.id
_entity.type
_entity.pdbx_description
1 polymer ?
#
loop_
_entity_poly.entity_id
_entity_poly.type
_entity_poly.pdbx_seq_one_letter_code
_entity_poly.pdbx_strand_id
1 'polypeptide(L)'
;MQMIIESLRSIHKKHRLSEGDVSSHTKSAQRISSEWQEAVCKDAVEAEVKVSPENNERIDVVDHCVNVAYELKVSGKNTHHEFYKDLIKVLAYNEYQETENRISKLVFISEPVGIKSLSARLDSKFIKMLSANHELSIELVSI
;
A
#
# COMPACT_ATOMS: atom_id res chain seq x y z
N MET A 1 6.48 -10.94 -3.16
CA MET A 1 6.94 -9.88 -2.22
C MET A 1 8.28 -9.23 -2.59
N GLN A 2 9.44 -9.91 -2.54
CA GLN A 2 10.75 -9.24 -2.74
C GLN A 2 10.88 -8.53 -4.10
N MET A 3 10.41 -9.15 -5.20
CA MET A 3 10.40 -8.48 -6.52
C MET A 3 9.49 -7.25 -6.58
N ILE A 4 8.36 -7.24 -5.86
CA ILE A 4 7.40 -6.12 -5.86
C ILE A 4 8.05 -4.88 -5.23
N ILE A 5 8.70 -5.06 -4.08
CA ILE A 5 9.37 -3.98 -3.35
C ILE A 5 10.64 -3.52 -4.06
N GLU A 6 11.46 -4.43 -4.59
CA GLU A 6 12.70 -4.04 -5.29
C GLU A 6 12.42 -3.29 -6.60
N SER A 7 11.37 -3.68 -7.33
CA SER A 7 10.93 -2.94 -8.53
C SER A 7 10.55 -1.52 -8.15
N LEU A 8 9.77 -1.35 -7.08
CA LEU A 8 9.38 -0.03 -6.57
C LEU A 8 10.59 0.80 -6.13
N ARG A 9 11.56 0.22 -5.41
CA ARG A 9 12.79 0.92 -4.99
C ARG A 9 13.55 1.48 -6.19
N SER A 10 13.72 0.67 -7.23
CA SER A 10 14.39 1.09 -8.47
C SER A 10 13.65 2.24 -9.16
N ILE A 11 12.33 2.16 -9.27
CA ILE A 11 11.47 3.16 -9.93
C ILE A 11 11.43 4.46 -9.13
N HIS A 12 11.27 4.36 -7.80
CA HIS A 12 11.28 5.51 -6.90
C HIS A 12 12.60 6.26 -6.99
N LYS A 13 13.74 5.56 -6.91
CA LYS A 13 15.06 6.16 -7.06
C LYS A 13 15.23 6.92 -8.38
N LYS A 14 14.62 6.44 -9.45
CA LYS A 14 14.70 7.04 -10.80
C LYS A 14 13.81 8.27 -10.97
N HIS A 15 12.65 8.31 -10.31
CA HIS A 15 11.61 9.30 -10.60
C HIS A 15 11.26 10.24 -9.46
N ARG A 16 11.69 9.93 -8.23
CA ARG A 16 11.40 10.75 -7.06
C ARG A 16 12.17 12.07 -7.14
N LEU A 17 11.44 13.18 -7.16
CA LEU A 17 12.02 14.52 -7.16
C LEU A 17 12.41 14.98 -5.74
N SER A 18 13.61 15.50 -5.54
CA SER A 18 13.99 16.15 -4.29
C SER A 18 13.41 17.57 -4.15
N GLU A 19 13.18 18.24 -5.28
CA GLU A 19 12.73 19.63 -5.36
C GLU A 19 11.67 19.80 -6.46
N GLY A 20 10.88 20.86 -6.35
CA GLY A 20 9.82 21.18 -7.31
C GLY A 20 8.58 21.72 -6.62
N ASP A 21 7.62 22.16 -7.44
CA ASP A 21 6.31 22.56 -6.95
C ASP A 21 5.39 21.34 -6.71
N VAL A 22 4.21 21.60 -6.15
CA VAL A 22 3.20 20.56 -5.86
C VAL A 22 2.82 19.79 -7.14
N SER A 23 2.72 20.49 -8.28
CA SER A 23 2.37 19.89 -9.58
C SER A 23 3.43 18.88 -10.03
N SER A 24 4.70 19.26 -9.93
CA SER A 24 5.85 18.41 -10.29
C SER A 24 5.93 17.18 -9.39
N HIS A 25 5.76 17.35 -8.08
CA HIS A 25 5.71 16.23 -7.14
C HIS A 25 4.51 15.30 -7.40
N THR A 26 3.35 15.84 -7.77
CA THR A 26 2.17 15.05 -8.11
C THR A 26 2.41 14.20 -9.35
N LYS A 27 2.96 14.79 -10.41
CA LYS A 27 3.30 14.05 -11.64
C LYS A 27 4.36 12.99 -11.40
N SER A 28 5.38 13.30 -10.58
CA SER A 28 6.40 12.34 -10.15
C SER A 28 5.78 11.15 -9.40
N ALA A 29 4.88 11.41 -8.46
CA ALA A 29 4.18 10.35 -7.71
C ALA A 29 3.31 9.47 -8.62
N GLN A 30 2.49 10.08 -9.48
CA GLN A 30 1.66 9.34 -10.45
C GLN A 30 2.51 8.45 -11.37
N ARG A 31 3.63 8.98 -11.86
CA ARG A 31 4.56 8.22 -12.69
C ARG A 31 5.17 7.04 -11.93
N ILE A 32 5.60 7.24 -10.68
CA ILE A 32 6.14 6.16 -9.85
C ILE A 32 5.10 5.06 -9.66
N SER A 33 3.86 5.41 -9.29
CA SER A 33 2.79 4.43 -9.11
C SER A 33 2.49 3.65 -10.39
N SER A 34 2.31 4.34 -11.52
CA SER A 34 2.01 3.70 -12.82
C SER A 34 3.14 2.77 -13.27
N GLU A 35 4.40 3.25 -13.28
CA GLU A 35 5.53 2.41 -13.70
C GLU A 35 5.73 1.21 -12.76
N TRP A 36 5.45 1.38 -11.45
CA TRP A 36 5.53 0.28 -10.49
C TRP A 36 4.45 -0.78 -10.74
N GLN A 37 3.20 -0.37 -10.90
CA GLN A 37 2.09 -1.25 -11.23
C GLN A 37 2.37 -2.03 -12.52
N GLU A 38 2.78 -1.34 -13.59
CA GLU A 38 3.17 -1.99 -14.87
C GLU A 38 4.30 -3.01 -14.71
N ALA A 39 5.26 -2.76 -13.81
CA ALA A 39 6.39 -3.66 -13.60
C ALA A 39 5.99 -4.94 -12.87
N VAL A 40 5.02 -4.87 -11.95
CA VAL A 40 4.69 -5.98 -11.03
C VAL A 40 3.41 -6.72 -11.38
N CYS A 41 2.47 -6.11 -12.09
CA CYS A 41 1.18 -6.70 -12.40
C CYS A 41 1.28 -7.72 -13.54
N LYS A 42 1.40 -8.98 -13.14
CA LYS A 42 1.41 -10.17 -13.99
C LYS A 42 0.76 -11.33 -13.24
N ASP A 43 0.19 -12.27 -13.98
CA ASP A 43 -0.42 -13.48 -13.44
C ASP A 43 -1.45 -13.17 -12.34
N ALA A 44 -1.15 -13.50 -11.07
CA ALA A 44 -2.04 -13.30 -9.92
C ALA A 44 -1.90 -11.91 -9.26
N VAL A 45 -1.05 -11.03 -9.79
CA VAL A 45 -0.84 -9.68 -9.25
C VAL A 45 -1.63 -8.66 -10.06
N GLU A 46 -2.59 -8.01 -9.41
CA GLU A 46 -3.52 -7.06 -10.01
C GLU A 46 -3.30 -5.66 -9.42
N ALA A 47 -3.36 -4.62 -10.26
CA ALA A 47 -3.29 -3.23 -9.82
C ALA A 47 -4.69 -2.62 -9.72
N GLU A 48 -4.81 -1.56 -8.92
CA GLU A 48 -5.99 -0.71 -8.88
C GLU A 48 -7.27 -1.52 -8.54
N VAL A 49 -7.16 -2.49 -7.64
CA VAL A 49 -8.24 -3.42 -7.30
C VAL A 49 -9.34 -2.66 -6.57
N LYS A 50 -10.57 -2.72 -7.09
CA LYS A 50 -11.71 -2.04 -6.48
C LYS A 50 -12.01 -2.61 -5.10
N VAL A 51 -12.22 -1.72 -4.14
CA VAL A 51 -12.58 -2.10 -2.76
C VAL A 51 -13.99 -2.67 -2.69
N SER A 52 -14.96 -2.05 -3.36
CA SER A 52 -16.33 -2.58 -3.44
C SER A 52 -17.02 -2.19 -4.75
N PRO A 53 -18.18 -2.79 -5.08
CA PRO A 53 -18.98 -2.37 -6.22
C PRO A 53 -19.53 -0.93 -6.12
N GLU A 54 -19.71 -0.43 -4.89
CA GLU A 54 -20.40 0.84 -4.61
C GLU A 54 -19.46 2.03 -4.43
N ASN A 55 -18.17 1.79 -4.17
CA ASN A 55 -17.16 2.84 -4.02
C ASN A 55 -16.17 2.85 -5.20
N ASN A 56 -15.52 3.98 -5.42
CA ASN A 56 -14.45 4.13 -6.42
C ASN A 56 -13.06 4.03 -5.80
N GLU A 57 -12.97 3.64 -4.53
CA GLU A 57 -11.70 3.45 -3.84
C GLU A 57 -11.02 2.17 -4.34
N ARG A 58 -9.69 2.22 -4.38
CA ARG A 58 -8.87 1.15 -4.94
C ARG A 58 -7.65 0.88 -4.07
N ILE A 59 -7.25 -0.38 -4.05
CA ILE A 59 -5.99 -0.86 -3.48
C ILE A 59 -4.94 -0.83 -4.61
N ASP A 60 -3.79 -0.21 -4.37
CA ASP A 60 -2.80 0.02 -5.42
C ASP A 60 -2.36 -1.27 -6.12
N VAL A 61 -2.02 -2.31 -5.36
CA VAL A 61 -1.64 -3.64 -5.86
C VAL A 61 -2.11 -4.75 -4.91
N VAL A 62 -2.67 -5.83 -5.44
CA VAL A 62 -3.00 -7.06 -4.71
C VAL A 62 -2.32 -8.25 -5.35
N ASP A 63 -1.63 -9.06 -4.54
CA ASP A 63 -1.09 -10.37 -4.93
C ASP A 63 -2.06 -11.46 -4.44
N HIS A 64 -2.92 -11.94 -5.35
CA HIS A 64 -3.96 -12.93 -5.06
C HIS A 64 -3.42 -14.34 -4.80
N CYS A 65 -2.14 -14.61 -5.10
CA CYS A 65 -1.54 -15.91 -4.79
C CYS A 65 -1.27 -16.08 -3.29
N VAL A 66 -1.01 -14.97 -2.60
CA VAL A 66 -0.67 -14.95 -1.16
C VAL A 66 -1.59 -14.04 -0.35
N ASN A 67 -2.63 -13.48 -0.98
CA ASN A 67 -3.60 -12.56 -0.38
C ASN A 67 -2.95 -11.38 0.35
N VAL A 68 -2.07 -10.65 -0.36
CA VAL A 68 -1.34 -9.49 0.18
C VAL A 68 -1.70 -8.23 -0.60
N ALA A 69 -2.14 -7.19 0.12
CA ALA A 69 -2.26 -5.82 -0.40
C ALA A 69 -0.93 -5.08 -0.25
N TYR A 70 -0.59 -4.28 -1.25
CA TYR A 70 0.51 -3.32 -1.20
C TYR A 70 -0.06 -1.94 -1.49
N GLU A 71 0.21 -0.98 -0.61
CA GLU A 71 -0.26 0.41 -0.72
C GLU A 71 0.94 1.35 -0.63
N LEU A 72 1.03 2.29 -1.57
CA LEU A 72 2.20 3.14 -1.74
C LEU A 72 1.90 4.60 -1.41
N LYS A 73 2.55 5.09 -0.36
CA LYS A 73 2.68 6.52 -0.10
C LYS A 73 4.05 7.03 -0.53
N VAL A 74 4.14 7.54 -1.77
CA VAL A 74 5.41 7.96 -2.42
C VAL A 74 6.27 8.92 -1.59
N SER A 75 5.66 9.87 -0.86
CA SER A 75 6.37 10.79 0.03
C SER A 75 6.12 10.44 1.50
N GLY A 76 7.10 10.63 2.36
CA GLY A 76 6.97 10.40 3.80
C GLY A 76 6.07 11.40 4.55
N LYS A 77 5.34 12.27 3.84
CA LYS A 77 4.46 13.28 4.45
C LYS A 77 3.09 12.69 4.76
N ASN A 78 2.60 12.95 5.97
CA ASN A 78 1.26 12.55 6.45
C ASN A 78 0.97 11.05 6.30
N THR A 79 1.97 10.18 6.44
CA THR A 79 1.84 8.73 6.24
C THR A 79 0.73 8.09 7.07
N HIS A 80 0.55 8.52 8.32
CA HIS A 80 -0.55 8.06 9.18
C HIS A 80 -1.95 8.29 8.58
N HIS A 81 -2.22 9.42 7.94
CA HIS A 81 -3.53 9.68 7.34
C HIS A 81 -3.82 8.71 6.20
N GLU A 82 -2.82 8.47 5.34
CA GLU A 82 -2.98 7.57 4.19
C GLU A 82 -3.04 6.12 4.66
N PHE A 83 -2.16 5.71 5.58
CA PHE A 83 -2.18 4.38 6.18
C PHE A 83 -3.55 4.00 6.73
N TYR A 84 -4.21 4.86 7.51
CA TYR A 84 -5.52 4.53 8.06
C TYR A 84 -6.61 4.46 7.00
N LYS A 85 -6.55 5.26 5.92
CA LYS A 85 -7.48 5.13 4.79
C LYS A 85 -7.28 3.79 4.10
N ASP A 86 -6.03 3.46 3.78
CA ASP A 86 -5.67 2.23 3.06
C ASP A 86 -5.98 0.98 3.88
N LEU A 87 -5.81 1.04 5.21
CA LEU A 87 -6.25 -0.01 6.11
C LEU A 87 -7.77 -0.22 6.03
N ILE A 88 -8.57 0.85 6.03
CA ILE A 88 -10.03 0.75 5.91
C ILE A 88 -10.43 0.22 4.54
N LYS A 89 -9.71 0.57 3.46
CA LYS A 89 -9.92 -0.02 2.14
C LYS A 89 -9.77 -1.54 2.17
N VAL A 90 -8.67 -2.05 2.75
CA VAL A 90 -8.42 -3.50 2.87
C VAL A 90 -9.49 -4.19 3.71
N LEU A 91 -9.87 -3.61 4.85
CA LEU A 91 -10.93 -4.16 5.69
C LEU A 91 -12.27 -4.19 4.96
N ALA A 92 -12.63 -3.11 4.27
CA ALA A 92 -13.86 -3.05 3.48
C ALA A 92 -13.84 -4.05 2.32
N TYR A 93 -12.71 -4.20 1.62
CA TYR A 93 -12.55 -5.18 0.56
C TYR A 93 -12.85 -6.61 1.06
N ASN A 94 -12.31 -6.97 2.22
CA ASN A 94 -12.48 -8.30 2.81
C ASN A 94 -13.94 -8.65 3.15
N GLU A 95 -14.80 -7.66 3.42
CA GLU A 95 -16.23 -7.90 3.66
C GLU A 95 -16.98 -8.36 2.41
N TYR A 96 -16.43 -8.13 1.22
CA TYR A 96 -16.99 -8.59 -0.06
C TYR A 96 -16.34 -9.87 -0.59
N GLN A 97 -15.38 -10.44 0.13
CA GLN A 97 -14.67 -11.66 -0.28
C GLN A 97 -15.07 -12.87 0.55
N GLU A 98 -15.06 -14.03 -0.11
CA GLU A 98 -15.01 -15.33 0.54
C GLU A 98 -13.73 -15.45 1.39
N THR A 99 -13.78 -16.23 2.47
CA THR A 99 -12.72 -16.29 3.49
C THR A 99 -11.34 -16.57 2.90
N GLU A 100 -11.25 -17.47 1.92
CA GLU A 100 -10.00 -17.86 1.27
C GLU A 100 -9.39 -16.78 0.36
N ASN A 101 -10.17 -15.77 -0.05
CA ASN A 101 -9.74 -14.67 -0.91
C ASN A 101 -9.52 -13.37 -0.13
N ARG A 102 -9.73 -13.38 1.19
CA ARG A 102 -9.50 -12.22 2.04
C ARG A 102 -8.02 -11.91 2.13
N ILE A 103 -7.70 -10.63 2.04
CA ILE A 103 -6.36 -10.10 2.25
C ILE A 103 -5.96 -10.35 3.70
N SER A 104 -4.86 -11.08 3.89
CA SER A 104 -4.31 -11.47 5.19
C SER A 104 -3.15 -10.57 5.64
N LYS A 105 -2.61 -9.77 4.71
CA LYS A 105 -1.54 -8.81 4.99
C LYS A 105 -1.70 -7.53 4.19
N LEU A 106 -1.55 -6.39 4.87
CA LEU A 106 -1.31 -5.09 4.25
C LEU A 106 0.17 -4.70 4.40
N VAL A 107 0.84 -4.52 3.27
CA VAL A 107 2.19 -3.96 3.18
C VAL A 107 2.07 -2.48 2.83
N PHE A 108 2.31 -1.61 3.81
CA PHE A 108 2.30 -0.16 3.60
C PHE A 108 3.72 0.35 3.35
N ILE A 109 3.91 1.01 2.21
CA ILE A 109 5.23 1.37 1.70
C ILE A 109 5.37 2.89 1.63
N SER A 110 6.45 3.44 2.18
CA SER A 110 6.73 4.88 2.11
C SER A 110 8.21 5.20 2.32
N GLU A 111 8.58 6.48 2.25
CA GLU A 111 9.94 6.93 2.57
C GLU A 111 10.28 6.66 4.05
N PRO A 112 11.58 6.48 4.39
CA PRO A 112 12.00 6.05 5.74
C PRO A 112 11.51 6.97 6.86
N VAL A 113 11.46 8.28 6.62
CA VAL A 113 10.95 9.26 7.60
C VAL A 113 9.47 9.03 7.89
N GLY A 114 8.69 8.74 6.85
CA GLY A 114 7.27 8.48 6.95
C GLY A 114 6.95 7.18 7.67
N ILE A 115 7.70 6.11 7.37
CA ILE A 115 7.59 4.82 8.05
C ILE A 115 7.99 4.96 9.52
N LYS A 116 9.13 5.56 9.82
CA LYS A 116 9.57 5.79 11.21
C LYS A 116 8.53 6.58 12.02
N SER A 117 7.94 7.62 11.43
CA SER A 117 6.89 8.41 12.08
C SER A 117 5.62 7.60 12.33
N LEU A 118 5.20 6.79 11.36
CA LEU A 118 4.03 5.93 11.48
C LEU A 118 4.26 4.84 12.54
N SER A 119 5.39 4.13 12.49
CA SER A 119 5.72 3.08 13.45
C SER A 119 5.70 3.59 14.90
N ALA A 120 6.16 4.82 15.14
CA ALA A 120 6.12 5.44 16.47
C ALA A 120 4.71 5.75 16.99
N ARG A 121 3.70 5.79 16.11
CA ARG A 121 2.30 6.11 16.42
C ARG A 121 1.39 4.88 16.46
N LEU A 122 1.82 3.75 15.89
CA LEU A 122 1.02 2.54 15.86
C LEU A 122 0.93 1.93 17.25
N ASP A 123 -0.28 1.90 17.79
CA ASP A 123 -0.55 1.29 19.07
C ASP A 123 -0.54 -0.24 18.96
N SER A 124 0.18 -0.90 19.87
CA SER A 124 0.32 -2.36 19.84
C SER A 124 -1.00 -3.11 20.13
N LYS A 125 -1.94 -2.52 20.89
CA LYS A 125 -3.25 -3.14 21.12
C LYS A 125 -4.11 -3.04 19.86
N PHE A 126 -4.03 -1.93 19.14
CA PHE A 126 -4.68 -1.78 17.85
C PHE A 126 -4.20 -2.84 16.84
N ILE A 127 -2.88 -3.04 16.70
CA ILE A 127 -2.34 -4.08 15.81
C ILE A 127 -2.77 -5.50 16.24
N LYS A 128 -2.77 -5.78 17.55
CA LYS A 128 -3.29 -7.06 18.06
C LYS A 128 -4.78 -7.26 17.75
N MET A 129 -5.57 -6.20 17.84
CA MET A 129 -7.00 -6.23 17.51
C MET A 129 -7.21 -6.56 16.03
N LEU A 130 -6.45 -5.94 15.12
CA LEU A 130 -6.54 -6.26 13.68
C LEU A 130 -6.26 -7.75 13.41
N SER A 131 -5.19 -8.29 14.01
CA SER A 131 -4.86 -9.70 13.83
C SER A 131 -5.91 -10.63 14.45
N ALA A 132 -6.45 -10.30 15.62
CA ALA A 132 -7.38 -11.17 16.34
C ALA A 132 -8.80 -11.16 15.76
N ASN A 133 -9.25 -10.00 15.27
CA ASN A 133 -10.64 -9.83 14.84
C ASN A 133 -10.81 -9.87 13.32
N HIS A 134 -9.75 -9.57 12.57
CA HIS A 134 -9.80 -9.45 11.11
C HIS A 134 -8.78 -10.33 10.38
N GLU A 135 -8.00 -11.14 11.12
CA GLU A 135 -6.93 -11.99 10.58
C GLU A 135 -5.94 -11.22 9.67
N LEU A 136 -5.81 -9.91 9.92
CA LEU A 136 -5.03 -8.99 9.10
C LEU A 136 -3.73 -8.61 9.82
N SER A 137 -2.61 -8.90 9.16
CA SER A 137 -1.27 -8.47 9.58
C SER A 137 -0.83 -7.20 8.84
N ILE A 138 -0.01 -6.38 9.50
CA ILE A 138 0.52 -5.12 8.93
C ILE A 138 2.04 -5.22 8.83
N GLU A 139 2.57 -4.88 7.67
CA GLU A 139 4.00 -4.76 7.42
C GLU A 139 4.31 -3.35 6.92
N LEU A 140 5.28 -2.69 7.55
CA LEU A 140 5.72 -1.35 7.17
C LEU A 140 7.06 -1.42 6.46
N VAL A 141 7.12 -0.95 5.23
CA VAL A 141 8.32 -1.06 4.38
C VAL A 141 8.83 0.31 3.98
N SER A 142 10.13 0.53 4.19
CA SER A 142 10.82 1.71 3.70
C SER A 142 11.44 1.46 2.32
N ILE A 143 11.30 2.44 1.43
CA ILE A 143 11.90 2.49 0.09
C ILE A 143 12.91 3.61 -0.05
#